data_AF-A0A078HLE6-F1
#
_entry.id   AF-A0A078HLE6-F1
#
_cell.length_a   1.000
_cell.length_b   1.000
_cell.length_c   1.000
_cell.angle_alpha   90.00
_cell.angle_beta   90.00
_cell.angle_gamma   90.00
#
_symmetry.space_group_name_H-M   'P 1'
#
loop_
_entity.id
_entity.type
_entity.pdbx_description
1 polymer ?
#
loop_
_entity_poly.entity_id
_entity_poly.type
_entity_poly.pdbx_seq_one_letter_code
_entity_poly.pdbx_strand_id
1 'polypeptide(L)'
;MASTDGLVPITRAFLASYYNKYPFPPLSDDVSRLSSDMASLIQLLTLQSPPSQGEASLIEEANQQPPHKIDENMWKNREQMEEILFLLQPSRWPVQLREPCTSEDAELSSILRHLKDNFDKALAAMISFQTKNSERVFNTVMTYMPQDFRGTLIRQQKERSERNKQAEVDALVSSGGTIRDTYALLWKQQMER
;
A
#
# COMPACT_ATOMS: atom_id res chain seq x y z
N MET A 1 -34.41 21.35 26.09
CA MET A 1 -33.09 20.69 25.90
C MET A 1 -33.36 19.21 25.72
N ALA A 2 -32.77 18.56 24.71
CA ALA A 2 -32.93 17.11 24.54
C ALA A 2 -32.29 16.39 25.73
N SER A 3 -33.01 15.45 26.36
CA SER A 3 -32.49 14.69 27.51
C SER A 3 -31.30 13.84 27.07
N THR A 4 -30.20 13.95 27.79
CA THR A 4 -28.99 13.12 27.61
C THR A 4 -29.05 11.85 28.44
N ASP A 5 -30.16 11.59 29.15
CA ASP A 5 -30.32 10.39 29.98
C ASP A 5 -30.27 9.13 29.12
N GLY A 6 -29.34 8.23 29.47
CA GLY A 6 -29.11 6.98 28.77
C GLY A 6 -28.10 7.05 27.61
N LEU A 7 -27.55 8.23 27.29
CA LEU A 7 -26.46 8.33 26.31
C LEU A 7 -25.14 7.84 26.92
N VAL A 8 -24.67 6.71 26.43
CA VAL A 8 -23.36 6.15 26.81
C VAL A 8 -22.31 6.63 25.80
N PRO A 9 -21.16 7.15 26.25
CA PRO A 9 -20.11 7.57 25.32
C PRO A 9 -19.61 6.40 24.48
N ILE A 10 -19.41 6.65 23.18
CA ILE A 10 -18.78 5.68 22.28
C ILE A 10 -17.29 5.63 22.66
N THR A 11 -16.92 4.63 23.47
CA THR A 11 -15.53 4.40 23.87
C THR A 11 -14.79 3.56 22.83
N ARG A 12 -13.45 3.64 22.82
CA ARG A 12 -12.61 2.75 22.00
C ARG A 12 -12.86 1.28 22.31
N ALA A 13 -13.08 0.94 23.59
CA ALA A 13 -13.41 -0.43 24.01
C ALA A 13 -14.77 -0.88 23.48
N PHE A 14 -15.78 -0.01 23.50
CA PHE A 14 -17.10 -0.28 22.92
C PHE A 14 -17.00 -0.56 21.42
N LEU A 15 -16.29 0.28 20.66
CA LEU A 15 -16.05 0.06 19.24
C LEU A 15 -15.24 -1.22 18.98
N ALA A 16 -14.19 -1.48 19.77
CA ALA A 16 -13.40 -2.70 19.65
C ALA A 16 -14.26 -3.97 19.87
N SER A 17 -15.20 -3.93 20.81
CA SER A 17 -16.11 -5.07 21.08
C SER A 17 -16.99 -5.45 19.88
N TYR A 18 -17.28 -4.51 18.98
CA TYR A 18 -17.97 -4.79 17.72
C TYR A 18 -17.11 -5.67 16.80
N TYR A 19 -15.82 -5.38 16.71
CA TYR A 19 -14.87 -6.13 15.88
C TYR A 19 -14.53 -7.51 16.43
N ASN A 20 -14.70 -7.75 17.74
CA ASN A 20 -14.54 -9.08 18.33
C ASN A 20 -15.48 -10.14 17.71
N LYS A 21 -16.57 -9.72 17.07
CA LYS A 21 -17.50 -10.61 16.35
C LYS A 21 -16.97 -11.08 15.00
N TYR A 22 -15.91 -10.46 14.50
CA TYR A 22 -15.30 -10.71 13.19
C TYR A 22 -13.83 -11.11 13.37
N PRO A 23 -13.55 -12.29 13.97
CA PRO A 23 -12.18 -12.74 14.14
C PRO A 23 -11.53 -12.96 12.77
N PHE A 24 -10.29 -12.48 12.64
CA PHE A 24 -9.45 -12.79 11.49
C PHE A 24 -8.66 -14.07 11.77
N PRO A 25 -8.48 -14.94 10.77
CA PRO A 25 -7.54 -16.04 10.91
C PRO A 25 -6.13 -15.48 11.20
N PRO A 26 -5.34 -16.16 12.05
CA PRO A 26 -3.94 -15.76 12.25
C PRO A 26 -3.19 -15.81 10.92
N LEU A 27 -2.09 -15.07 10.85
CA LEU A 27 -1.17 -15.16 9.71
C LEU A 27 -0.63 -16.60 9.59
N SER A 28 -0.34 -17.01 8.36
CA SER A 28 0.28 -18.32 8.11
C SER A 28 1.63 -18.41 8.82
N ASP A 29 1.96 -19.59 9.35
CA ASP A 29 3.29 -19.89 9.92
C ASP A 29 4.40 -19.69 8.88
N ASP A 30 4.07 -19.78 7.59
CA ASP A 30 4.98 -19.48 6.49
C ASP A 30 5.51 -18.05 6.53
N VAL A 31 4.78 -17.08 7.09
CA VAL A 31 5.27 -15.69 7.17
C VAL A 31 6.55 -15.64 7.99
N SER A 32 6.55 -16.24 9.19
CA SER A 32 7.72 -16.25 10.07
C SER A 32 8.89 -17.00 9.43
N ARG A 33 8.60 -18.14 8.79
CA ARG A 33 9.61 -18.94 8.08
C ARG A 33 10.24 -18.16 6.94
N LEU A 34 9.43 -17.60 6.04
CA LEU A 34 9.89 -16.84 4.87
C LEU A 34 10.64 -15.57 5.28
N SER A 35 10.21 -14.88 6.34
CA SER A 35 10.95 -13.74 6.89
C SER A 35 12.34 -14.14 7.39
N SER A 36 12.46 -15.29 8.06
CA SER A 36 13.75 -15.81 8.51
C SER A 36 14.65 -16.22 7.34
N ASP A 37 14.08 -16.87 6.33
CA ASP A 37 14.81 -17.26 5.11
C ASP A 37 15.32 -16.01 4.38
N MET A 38 14.48 -14.97 4.26
CA MET A 38 14.86 -13.68 3.66
C MET A 38 15.99 -12.99 4.43
N ALA A 39 15.92 -12.96 5.76
CA ALA A 39 16.98 -12.39 6.60
C ALA A 39 18.31 -13.15 6.43
N SER A 40 18.25 -14.47 6.31
CA SER A 40 19.43 -15.32 6.08
C SER A 40 20.06 -15.05 4.70
N LEU A 41 19.23 -14.89 3.66
CA LEU A 41 19.70 -14.53 2.32
C LEU A 41 20.35 -13.15 2.29
N ILE A 42 19.75 -12.15 2.97
CA ILE A 42 20.33 -10.82 3.09
C ILE A 42 21.72 -10.90 3.74
N GLN A 43 21.87 -11.65 4.84
CA GLN A 43 23.16 -11.84 5.50
C GLN A 43 24.20 -12.45 4.55
N LEU A 44 23.84 -13.52 3.83
CA LEU A 44 24.74 -14.15 2.86
C LEU A 44 25.19 -13.18 1.76
N LEU A 45 24.28 -12.35 1.24
CA LEU A 45 24.62 -11.33 0.24
C LEU A 45 25.56 -10.26 0.80
N THR A 46 25.30 -9.77 2.01
CA THR A 46 26.14 -8.76 2.66
C THR A 46 27.55 -9.24 3.01
N LEU A 47 27.75 -10.55 3.17
CA LEU A 47 29.08 -11.15 3.35
C LEU A 47 29.89 -11.14 2.05
N GLN A 48 29.24 -11.19 0.89
CA GLN A 48 29.90 -11.19 -0.41
C GLN A 48 30.21 -9.78 -0.91
N SER A 49 29.33 -8.82 -0.64
CA SER A 49 29.51 -7.42 -1.03
C SER A 49 28.87 -6.49 0.00
N PRO A 50 29.53 -5.38 0.39
CA PRO A 50 28.88 -4.37 1.21
C PRO A 50 27.66 -3.78 0.46
N PRO A 51 26.53 -3.54 1.16
CA PRO A 51 25.36 -2.95 0.54
C PRO A 51 25.62 -1.49 0.16
N SER A 52 25.08 -1.08 -0.98
CA SER A 52 24.95 0.33 -1.34
C SER A 52 24.05 1.06 -0.33
N GLN A 53 24.07 2.40 -0.35
CA GLN A 53 23.21 3.20 0.52
C GLN A 53 21.72 2.86 0.34
N GLY A 54 21.27 2.63 -0.89
CA GLY A 54 19.88 2.25 -1.18
C GLY A 54 19.52 0.87 -0.65
N GLU A 55 20.42 -0.11 -0.80
CA GLU A 55 20.23 -1.47 -0.26
C GLU A 55 20.24 -1.48 1.27
N ALA A 56 21.11 -0.69 1.91
CA ALA A 56 21.13 -0.56 3.36
C ALA A 56 19.80 -0.04 3.91
N SER A 57 19.21 0.99 3.26
CA SER A 57 17.88 1.48 3.65
C SER A 57 16.77 0.45 3.42
N LEU A 58 16.84 -0.35 2.36
CA LEU A 58 15.88 -1.45 2.12
C LEU A 58 15.98 -2.54 3.18
N ILE A 59 17.20 -2.91 3.58
CA ILE A 59 17.44 -3.88 4.64
C ILE A 59 16.90 -3.35 5.98
N GLU A 60 17.11 -2.07 6.28
CA GLU A 60 16.54 -1.44 7.47
C GLU A 60 15.01 -1.50 7.45
N GLU A 61 14.38 -1.07 6.34
CA GLU A 61 12.93 -1.07 6.16
C GLU A 61 12.34 -2.48 6.30
N ALA A 62 12.98 -3.50 5.75
CA ALA A 62 12.55 -4.89 5.86
C ALA A 62 12.59 -5.43 7.31
N ASN A 63 13.40 -4.85 8.18
CA ASN A 63 13.50 -5.22 9.58
C ASN A 63 12.60 -4.38 10.51
N GLN A 64 11.91 -3.36 9.98
CA GLN A 64 11.00 -2.54 10.78
C GLN A 64 9.68 -3.28 11.08
N GLN A 65 9.06 -2.89 12.20
CA GLN A 65 7.73 -3.39 12.53
C GLN A 65 6.70 -2.85 11.53
N PRO A 66 5.78 -3.68 11.03
CA PRO A 66 4.73 -3.22 10.14
C PRO A 66 3.90 -2.10 10.78
N PRO A 67 3.47 -1.08 10.00
CA PRO A 67 2.64 0.00 10.54
C PRO A 67 1.34 -0.55 11.16
N HIS A 68 1.00 -0.06 12.36
CA HIS A 68 -0.22 -0.44 13.06
C HIS A 68 -1.47 0.27 12.48
N LYS A 69 -1.31 1.44 11.87
CA LYS A 69 -2.44 2.19 11.30
C LYS A 69 -2.80 1.59 9.94
N ILE A 70 -4.10 1.31 9.74
CA ILE A 70 -4.58 0.68 8.50
C ILE A 70 -4.24 1.53 7.25
N ASP A 71 -4.38 2.85 7.34
CA ASP A 71 -4.11 3.73 6.20
C ASP A 71 -2.62 3.74 5.85
N GLU A 72 -1.75 3.82 6.86
CA GLU A 72 -0.30 3.76 6.71
C GLU A 72 0.16 2.41 6.17
N ASN A 73 -0.44 1.31 6.65
CA ASN A 73 -0.14 -0.03 6.17
C ASN A 73 -0.56 -0.22 4.71
N MET A 74 -1.79 0.15 4.36
CA MET A 74 -2.28 0.10 2.98
C MET A 74 -1.44 0.96 2.03
N TRP A 75 -0.95 2.09 2.55
CA TRP A 75 -0.06 2.97 1.83
C TRP A 75 1.28 2.33 1.49
N LYS A 76 1.96 1.83 2.53
CA LYS A 76 3.26 1.19 2.42
C LYS A 76 3.21 -0.07 1.56
N ASN A 77 2.14 -0.85 1.69
CA ASN A 77 1.93 -2.02 0.83
C ASN A 77 1.83 -1.60 -0.65
N ARG A 78 1.12 -0.51 -0.97
CA ARG A 78 1.02 -0.02 -2.35
C ARG A 78 2.37 0.43 -2.91
N GLU A 79 3.11 1.22 -2.13
CA GLU A 79 4.47 1.65 -2.48
C GLU A 79 5.36 0.44 -2.81
N GLN A 80 5.41 -0.53 -1.90
CA GLN A 80 6.23 -1.73 -2.04
C GLN A 80 5.80 -2.61 -3.21
N MET A 81 4.49 -2.78 -3.45
CA MET A 81 4.02 -3.54 -4.60
C MET A 81 4.39 -2.87 -5.92
N GLU A 82 4.31 -1.55 -6.02
CA GLU A 82 4.73 -0.82 -7.23
C GLU A 82 6.25 -0.88 -7.45
N GLU A 83 7.05 -0.76 -6.39
CA GLU A 83 8.51 -0.98 -6.45
C GLU A 83 8.86 -2.40 -6.91
N ILE A 84 8.19 -3.41 -6.36
CA ILE A 84 8.37 -4.81 -6.77
C ILE A 84 8.00 -4.98 -8.24
N LEU A 85 6.86 -4.45 -8.68
CA LEU A 85 6.43 -4.52 -10.08
C LEU A 85 7.36 -3.78 -11.02
N PHE A 86 7.93 -2.67 -10.56
CA PHE A 86 8.95 -1.93 -11.28
C PHE A 86 10.21 -2.79 -11.48
N LEU A 87 10.73 -3.42 -10.42
CA LEU A 87 11.89 -4.32 -10.52
C LEU A 87 11.60 -5.57 -11.37
N LEU A 88 10.38 -6.10 -11.31
CA LEU A 88 9.95 -7.26 -12.07
C LEU A 88 9.65 -6.96 -13.55
N GLN A 89 9.81 -5.73 -14.02
CA GLN A 89 9.68 -5.44 -15.45
C GLN A 89 10.76 -6.17 -16.26
N PRO A 90 10.40 -6.94 -17.31
CA PRO A 90 11.38 -7.67 -18.10
C PRO A 90 12.50 -6.80 -18.68
N SER A 91 12.24 -5.53 -18.98
CA SER A 91 13.24 -4.58 -19.46
C SER A 91 14.38 -4.31 -18.48
N ARG A 92 14.16 -4.56 -17.19
CA ARG A 92 15.13 -4.36 -16.09
C ARG A 92 15.85 -5.62 -15.66
N TRP A 93 15.47 -6.77 -16.23
CA TRP A 93 16.12 -8.02 -15.90
C TRP A 93 17.53 -8.09 -16.51
N PRO A 94 18.45 -8.84 -15.89
CA PRO A 94 19.69 -9.26 -16.53
C PRO A 94 19.43 -9.86 -17.92
N VAL A 95 20.36 -9.67 -18.85
CA VAL A 95 20.24 -10.19 -20.23
C VAL A 95 19.96 -11.69 -20.23
N GLN A 96 20.62 -12.43 -19.33
CA GLN A 96 20.48 -13.87 -19.16
C GLN A 96 19.04 -14.31 -18.86
N LEU A 97 18.27 -13.49 -18.14
CA LEU A 97 16.86 -13.79 -17.83
C LEU A 97 15.91 -13.31 -18.93
N ARG A 98 16.31 -12.29 -19.72
CA ARG A 98 15.54 -11.84 -20.88
C ARG A 98 15.66 -12.81 -22.05
N GLU A 99 16.87 -13.34 -22.27
CA GLU A 99 17.24 -14.25 -23.34
C GLU A 99 17.83 -15.53 -22.73
N PRO A 100 17.00 -16.36 -22.09
CA PRO A 100 17.46 -17.54 -21.37
C PRO A 100 18.15 -18.54 -22.30
N CYS A 101 19.39 -18.87 -21.96
CA CYS A 101 20.23 -19.83 -22.69
C CYS A 101 20.29 -21.20 -21.99
N THR A 102 19.93 -21.26 -20.71
CA THR A 102 19.86 -22.50 -19.92
C THR A 102 18.43 -22.81 -19.48
N SER A 103 18.18 -24.07 -19.09
CA SER A 103 16.89 -24.46 -18.51
C SER A 103 16.62 -23.76 -17.18
N GLU A 104 17.67 -23.50 -16.38
CA GLU A 104 17.57 -22.82 -15.09
C GLU A 104 17.17 -21.35 -15.28
N ASP A 105 17.78 -20.66 -16.25
CA ASP A 105 17.41 -19.28 -16.60
C ASP A 105 15.95 -19.19 -17.06
N ALA A 106 15.51 -20.17 -17.87
CA ALA A 106 14.13 -20.21 -18.38
C ALA A 106 13.11 -20.44 -17.25
N GLU A 107 13.43 -21.31 -16.28
CA GLU A 107 12.61 -21.55 -15.10
C GLU A 107 12.53 -20.31 -14.21
N LEU A 108 13.66 -19.68 -13.88
CA LEU A 108 13.70 -18.47 -13.08
C LEU A 108 12.92 -17.32 -13.74
N SER A 109 13.09 -17.12 -15.04
CA SER A 109 12.31 -16.14 -15.79
C SER A 109 10.80 -16.43 -15.75
N SER A 110 10.39 -17.70 -15.81
CA SER A 110 8.98 -18.08 -15.64
C SER A 110 8.46 -17.72 -14.25
N ILE A 111 9.23 -18.01 -13.20
CA ILE A 111 8.89 -17.68 -11.80
C ILE A 111 8.74 -16.17 -11.63
N LEU A 112 9.66 -15.37 -12.16
CA LEU A 112 9.60 -13.90 -12.07
C LEU A 112 8.38 -13.32 -12.80
N ARG A 113 8.00 -13.88 -13.96
CA ARG A 113 6.76 -13.48 -14.65
C ARG A 113 5.54 -13.82 -13.81
N HIS A 114 5.49 -15.01 -13.25
CA HIS A 114 4.37 -15.43 -12.41
C HIS A 114 4.25 -14.56 -11.15
N LEU A 115 5.39 -14.23 -10.52
CA LEU A 115 5.45 -13.32 -9.39
C LEU A 115 4.91 -11.94 -9.76
N LYS A 116 5.33 -11.40 -10.91
CA LYS A 116 4.83 -10.12 -11.42
C LYS A 116 3.31 -10.14 -11.59
N ASP A 117 2.77 -11.16 -12.23
CA ASP A 117 1.32 -11.30 -12.44
C ASP A 117 0.54 -11.38 -11.13
N ASN A 118 1.12 -12.02 -10.11
CA ASN A 118 0.51 -12.09 -8.78
C ASN A 118 0.50 -10.72 -8.09
N PHE A 119 1.60 -9.96 -8.18
CA PHE A 119 1.67 -8.60 -7.65
C PHE A 119 0.75 -7.62 -8.40
N ASP A 120 0.64 -7.72 -9.73
CA ASP A 120 -0.29 -6.89 -10.52
C ASP A 120 -1.73 -7.11 -10.07
N LYS A 121 -2.13 -8.39 -9.90
CA LYS A 121 -3.46 -8.74 -9.40
C LYS A 121 -3.69 -8.24 -7.97
N ALA A 122 -2.69 -8.39 -7.10
CA ALA A 122 -2.77 -7.94 -5.71
C ALA A 122 -2.90 -6.42 -5.61
N LEU A 123 -2.09 -5.67 -6.37
CA LEU A 123 -2.13 -4.21 -6.44
C LEU A 123 -3.49 -3.74 -6.97
N ALA A 124 -3.99 -4.34 -8.06
CA ALA A 124 -5.29 -4.01 -8.61
C ALA A 124 -6.43 -4.27 -7.60
N ALA A 125 -6.37 -5.39 -6.86
CA ALA A 125 -7.34 -5.70 -5.82
C ALA A 125 -7.31 -4.68 -4.67
N MET A 126 -6.12 -4.28 -4.23
CA MET A 126 -5.92 -3.28 -3.18
C MET A 126 -6.43 -1.90 -3.61
N ILE A 127 -6.11 -1.45 -4.82
CA ILE A 127 -6.64 -0.20 -5.38
C ILE A 127 -8.17 -0.26 -5.45
N SER A 128 -8.73 -1.37 -5.96
CA SER A 128 -10.19 -1.56 -6.02
C SER A 128 -10.83 -1.47 -4.64
N PHE A 129 -10.22 -2.10 -3.63
CA PHE A 129 -10.68 -2.06 -2.25
C PHE A 129 -10.69 -0.63 -1.70
N GLN A 130 -9.58 0.10 -1.83
CA GLN A 130 -9.48 1.48 -1.33
C GLN A 130 -10.50 2.41 -1.99
N THR A 131 -10.63 2.35 -3.32
CA THR A 131 -11.60 3.16 -4.07
C THR A 131 -13.03 2.88 -3.61
N LYS A 132 -13.42 1.59 -3.58
CA LYS A 132 -14.77 1.19 -3.14
C LYS A 132 -15.04 1.58 -1.68
N ASN A 133 -14.04 1.48 -0.80
CA ASN A 133 -14.21 1.85 0.60
C ASN A 133 -14.42 3.35 0.77
N SER A 134 -13.62 4.18 0.07
CA SER A 134 -13.75 5.64 0.06
C SER A 134 -15.13 6.08 -0.46
N GLU A 135 -15.61 5.47 -1.55
CA GLU A 135 -16.95 5.71 -2.08
C GLU A 135 -18.06 5.32 -1.10
N ARG A 136 -17.95 4.15 -0.45
CA ARG A 136 -18.92 3.71 0.56
C ARG A 136 -19.01 4.67 1.74
N VAL A 137 -17.88 5.10 2.28
CA VAL A 137 -17.85 6.08 3.38
C VAL A 137 -18.49 7.39 2.94
N PHE A 138 -18.11 7.91 1.78
CA PHE A 138 -18.68 9.14 1.23
C PHE A 138 -20.19 9.04 1.04
N ASN A 139 -20.66 7.97 0.40
CA ASN A 139 -22.09 7.74 0.15
C ASN A 139 -22.87 7.61 1.46
N THR A 140 -22.31 6.92 2.46
CA THR A 140 -22.91 6.81 3.79
C THR A 140 -23.09 8.20 4.41
N VAL A 141 -22.09 9.07 4.37
CA VAL A 141 -22.22 10.44 4.87
C VAL A 141 -23.29 11.22 4.11
N MET A 142 -23.37 11.05 2.78
CA MET A 142 -24.40 11.70 1.95
C MET A 142 -25.82 11.23 2.28
N THR A 143 -26.03 10.00 2.76
CA THR A 143 -27.37 9.52 3.17
C THR A 143 -27.98 10.32 4.32
N TYR A 144 -27.14 10.96 5.14
CA TYR A 144 -27.59 11.82 6.25
C TYR A 144 -27.74 13.30 5.85
N MET A 145 -27.42 13.66 4.60
CA MET A 145 -27.59 15.02 4.04
C MET A 145 -28.36 15.04 2.70
N PRO A 146 -29.50 14.34 2.56
CA PRO A 146 -30.25 14.36 1.31
C PRO A 146 -30.84 15.77 1.12
N GLN A 147 -30.49 16.44 0.02
CA GLN A 147 -30.98 17.79 -0.36
C GLN A 147 -30.34 18.98 0.35
N ASP A 148 -29.24 18.78 1.09
CA ASP A 148 -28.49 19.90 1.65
C ASP A 148 -27.57 20.53 0.59
N PHE A 149 -27.69 21.84 0.33
CA PHE A 149 -26.79 22.57 -0.57
C PHE A 149 -25.32 22.46 -0.10
N ARG A 150 -25.09 22.30 1.21
CA ARG A 150 -23.77 22.05 1.79
C ARG A 150 -23.19 20.73 1.28
N GLY A 151 -24.01 19.71 1.02
CA GLY A 151 -23.57 18.46 0.40
C GLY A 151 -22.99 18.66 -1.00
N THR A 152 -23.60 19.54 -1.81
CA THR A 152 -23.06 19.93 -3.12
C THR A 152 -21.75 20.70 -2.99
N LEU A 153 -21.65 21.65 -2.05
CA LEU A 153 -20.42 22.40 -1.80
C LEU A 153 -19.28 21.49 -1.34
N ILE A 154 -19.54 20.55 -0.41
CA ILE A 154 -18.58 19.55 0.06
C ILE A 154 -18.07 18.70 -1.10
N ARG A 155 -18.97 18.27 -2.01
CA ARG A 155 -18.59 17.49 -3.19
C ARG A 155 -17.67 18.29 -4.13
N GLN A 156 -18.05 19.53 -4.47
CA GLN A 156 -17.24 20.38 -5.34
C GLN A 156 -15.87 20.71 -4.73
N GLN A 157 -15.83 20.97 -3.42
CA GLN A 157 -14.58 21.20 -2.70
C GLN A 157 -13.68 19.97 -2.74
N LYS A 158 -14.25 18.78 -2.48
CA LYS A 158 -13.53 17.50 -2.58
C LYS A 158 -12.97 17.31 -3.99
N GLU A 159 -13.79 17.39 -5.03
CA GLU A 159 -13.36 17.21 -6.42
C GLU A 159 -12.26 18.18 -6.84
N ARG A 160 -12.34 19.45 -6.42
CA ARG A 160 -11.30 20.45 -6.70
C ARG A 160 -10.00 20.13 -5.97
N SER A 161 -10.09 19.75 -4.68
CA SER A 161 -8.91 19.38 -3.88
C SER A 161 -8.23 18.13 -4.45
N GLU A 162 -8.99 17.10 -4.79
CA GLU A 162 -8.47 15.87 -5.40
C GLU A 162 -7.81 16.15 -6.77
N ARG A 163 -8.41 17.02 -7.59
CA ARG A 163 -7.82 17.41 -8.88
C ARG A 163 -6.48 18.12 -8.71
N ASN A 164 -6.38 19.05 -7.76
CA ASN A 164 -5.13 19.76 -7.50
C ASN A 164 -4.04 18.82 -6.98
N LYS A 165 -4.39 17.93 -6.04
CA LYS A 165 -3.47 16.92 -5.49
C LYS A 165 -2.97 15.96 -6.56
N GLN A 166 -3.85 15.52 -7.47
CA GLN A 166 -3.46 14.69 -8.61
C GLN A 166 -2.51 15.44 -9.55
N ALA A 167 -2.75 16.72 -9.82
CA ALA A 167 -1.86 17.51 -10.67
C ALA A 167 -0.44 17.65 -10.10
N GLU A 168 -0.28 17.75 -8.77
CA GLU A 168 1.03 17.74 -8.12
C GLU A 168 1.76 16.40 -8.30
N VAL A 169 1.02 15.29 -8.20
CA VAL A 169 1.55 13.95 -8.43
C VAL A 169 1.98 13.78 -9.89
N ASP A 170 1.14 14.20 -10.84
CA ASP A 170 1.45 14.12 -12.26
C ASP A 170 2.68 14.98 -12.61
N ALA A 171 2.81 16.16 -11.99
CA ALA A 171 3.99 17.02 -12.14
C ALA A 171 5.25 16.35 -11.59
N LEU A 172 5.17 15.69 -10.44
CA LEU A 172 6.29 14.96 -9.85
C LEU A 172 6.73 13.80 -10.77
N VAL A 173 5.79 12.97 -11.22
CA VAL A 173 6.07 11.85 -12.12
C VAL A 173 6.68 12.32 -13.44
N SER A 174 6.11 13.37 -14.05
CA SER A 174 6.63 13.92 -15.31
C SER A 174 8.02 14.57 -15.17
N SER A 175 8.38 15.04 -13.97
CA SER A 175 9.72 15.53 -13.66
C SER A 175 10.75 14.42 -13.39
N GLY A 176 10.33 13.15 -13.43
CA GLY A 176 11.20 12.00 -13.16
C GLY A 176 11.27 11.59 -11.69
N GLY A 177 10.29 11.98 -10.88
CA GLY A 177 10.17 11.54 -9.49
C GLY A 177 10.07 10.02 -9.38
N THR A 178 10.65 9.47 -8.32
CA THR A 178 10.62 8.02 -8.05
C THR A 178 9.24 7.60 -7.52
N ILE A 179 9.02 6.27 -7.47
CA ILE A 179 7.83 5.71 -6.81
C ILE A 179 7.83 6.14 -5.33
N ARG A 180 8.96 6.05 -4.63
CA ARG A 180 9.12 6.57 -3.26
C ARG A 180 8.73 8.05 -3.13
N ASP A 181 9.19 8.92 -4.03
CA ASP A 181 8.83 10.34 -4.00
C ASP A 181 7.31 10.54 -4.16
N THR A 182 6.72 9.77 -5.07
CA THR A 182 5.27 9.77 -5.32
C THR A 182 4.51 9.38 -4.06
N TYR A 183 4.91 8.30 -3.39
CA TYR A 183 4.27 7.82 -2.17
C TYR A 183 4.54 8.74 -0.97
N ALA A 184 5.69 9.42 -0.90
CA ALA A 184 5.96 10.43 0.12
C ALA A 184 5.06 11.66 -0.05
N LEU A 185 4.88 12.17 -1.28
CA LEU A 185 3.99 13.28 -1.58
C LEU A 185 2.54 12.93 -1.26
N LEU A 186 2.08 11.81 -1.78
CA LEU A 186 0.73 11.34 -1.59
C LEU A 186 0.45 11.13 -0.06
N TRP A 187 1.43 10.70 0.75
CA TRP A 187 1.27 10.51 2.21
C TRP A 187 1.15 11.85 2.93
N LYS A 188 2.00 12.82 2.54
CA LYS A 188 1.90 14.19 3.00
C LYS A 188 0.51 14.76 2.70
N GLN A 189 0.01 14.60 1.48
CA GLN A 189 -1.33 15.03 1.08
C GLN A 189 -2.45 14.35 1.89
N GLN A 190 -2.24 13.12 2.36
CA GLN A 190 -3.16 12.40 3.25
C GLN A 190 -3.14 12.96 4.67
N MET A 191 -1.96 13.30 5.21
CA MET A 191 -1.84 13.89 6.55
C MET A 191 -2.38 15.32 6.64
N GLU A 192 -2.46 16.03 5.50
CA GLU A 192 -3.06 17.37 5.40
C GLU A 192 -4.60 17.37 5.32
N ARG A 193 -5.23 16.20 5.09
CA ARG A 193 -6.71 16.06 5.06
C ARG A 193 -7.31 16.03 6.46
#